data_AF-G4YZP8-F1
#
_entry.id   AF-G4YZP8-F1
#
_cell.length_a   1.000
_cell.length_b   1.000
_cell.length_c   1.000
_cell.angle_alpha   90.00
_cell.angle_beta   90.00
_cell.angle_gamma   90.00
#
_symmetry.space_group_name_H-M   'P 1'
#
loop_
_entity.id
_entity.type
_entity.pdbx_description
1 polymer ?
#
loop_
_entity_poly.entity_id
_entity_poly.type
_entity_poly.pdbx_seq_one_letter_code
_entity_poly.pdbx_strand_id
1 'polypeptide(L)'
;MKYDYEFSDDENSELGPLKQEWPFGGEGRSKDVPVPEGGKCQTISKLLPRADRQAGEYSFGGRADTLPIVPGLVVKDVGPVSVPLTEEEATNLIGKSKKSPFGHKFETKLDENVRNSWQLEPDQVEINNPQWHTGIEEITATIAARLGYEGVPLSCQLYKMLIYGQGGHFVKHQDTEKEDGMIATLVVQLSSLHEGGDLVIYRGGEALVSDNRVLLLGLVEPPGGSEPSQRGKSLFLSLLLLREQPK
;
A
#
# COMPACT_ATOMS: atom_id res chain seq x y z
N MET A 1 -6.46 0.47 -27.93
CA MET A 1 -7.61 1.29 -27.55
C MET A 1 -7.29 1.92 -26.20
N LYS A 2 -7.17 3.24 -26.15
CA LYS A 2 -7.04 3.98 -24.88
C LYS A 2 -8.45 4.10 -24.31
N TYR A 3 -8.65 3.65 -23.07
CA TYR A 3 -9.89 3.92 -22.35
C TYR A 3 -9.65 5.18 -21.51
N ASP A 4 -10.16 6.31 -22.00
CA ASP A 4 -10.33 7.50 -21.20
C ASP A 4 -11.56 7.27 -20.32
N TYR A 5 -11.35 7.09 -19.01
CA TYR A 5 -12.44 7.08 -18.04
C TYR A 5 -12.84 8.53 -17.77
N GLU A 6 -13.78 9.04 -18.57
CA GLU A 6 -14.54 10.24 -18.22
C GLU A 6 -15.44 9.91 -17.02
N PHE A 7 -15.27 10.65 -15.92
CA PHE A 7 -16.22 10.66 -14.82
C PHE A 7 -17.52 11.31 -15.32
N SER A 8 -18.60 10.53 -15.44
CA SER A 8 -19.92 11.08 -15.75
C SER A 8 -20.51 11.75 -14.51
N ASP A 9 -20.60 13.08 -14.53
CA ASP A 9 -21.27 13.92 -13.53
C ASP A 9 -22.82 13.88 -13.64
N ASP A 10 -23.40 12.69 -13.84
CA ASP A 10 -24.85 12.51 -14.01
C ASP A 10 -25.48 11.73 -12.84
N GLU A 11 -25.37 12.27 -11.63
CA GLU A 11 -26.36 12.06 -10.56
C GLU A 11 -26.78 13.42 -10.00
N ASN A 12 -27.32 14.27 -10.88
CA ASN A 12 -27.85 15.59 -10.53
C ASN A 12 -29.39 15.58 -10.53
N SER A 13 -30.03 14.78 -9.68
CA SER A 13 -31.43 15.00 -9.28
C SER A 13 -31.85 14.11 -8.12
N GLU A 14 -32.54 14.71 -7.15
CA GLU A 14 -33.34 14.07 -6.08
C GLU A 14 -32.67 13.74 -4.74
N LEU A 15 -32.13 14.74 -4.05
CA LEU A 15 -32.26 14.77 -2.58
C LEU A 15 -32.68 16.18 -2.15
N GLY A 16 -33.95 16.30 -1.73
CA GLY A 16 -34.51 17.52 -1.16
C GLY A 16 -33.79 17.95 0.14
N PRO A 17 -34.13 19.13 0.69
CA PRO A 17 -33.42 19.69 1.83
C PRO A 17 -33.48 18.74 3.05
N LEU A 18 -32.31 18.28 3.50
CA LEU A 18 -32.17 17.53 4.74
C LEU A 18 -32.46 18.47 5.92
N LYS A 19 -33.54 18.23 6.67
CA LYS A 19 -33.79 18.84 7.99
C LYS A 19 -32.94 18.14 9.06
N GLN A 20 -31.62 18.20 8.94
CA GLN A 20 -30.71 17.78 10.00
C GLN A 20 -29.67 18.87 10.24
N GLU A 21 -29.39 19.15 11.51
CA GLU A 21 -28.29 20.02 11.92
C GLU A 21 -26.99 19.48 11.29
N TRP A 22 -26.29 20.33 10.54
CA TRP A 22 -24.99 19.97 9.99
C TRP A 22 -23.99 19.65 11.11
N PRO A 23 -22.91 18.89 10.84
CA PRO A 23 -21.93 18.45 11.85
C PRO A 23 -21.21 19.56 12.64
N PHE A 24 -21.50 20.84 12.34
CA PHE A 24 -21.00 22.01 13.07
C PHE A 24 -22.14 22.91 13.60
N GLY A 25 -23.37 22.39 13.70
CA GLY A 25 -24.55 23.12 14.19
C GLY A 25 -25.09 24.18 13.21
N GLY A 26 -24.74 24.08 11.93
CA GLY A 26 -25.19 25.02 10.89
C GLY A 26 -26.43 24.54 10.13
N GLU A 27 -27.14 25.46 9.49
CA GLU A 27 -28.09 25.14 8.42
C GLU A 27 -27.35 25.13 7.09
N GLY A 28 -27.43 24.05 6.31
CA GLY A 28 -26.74 23.93 5.03
C GLY A 28 -27.41 22.95 4.07
N ARG A 29 -27.27 23.17 2.77
CA ARG A 29 -27.74 22.28 1.70
C ARG A 29 -26.65 21.27 1.33
N SER A 30 -27.04 20.19 0.67
CA SER A 30 -26.13 19.10 0.25
C SER A 30 -24.96 19.54 -0.64
N LYS A 31 -25.06 20.70 -1.30
CA LYS A 31 -24.01 21.27 -2.16
C LYS A 31 -23.24 22.43 -1.51
N ASP A 32 -23.59 22.82 -0.29
CA ASP A 32 -22.90 23.92 0.37
C ASP A 32 -21.53 23.43 0.83
N VAL A 33 -20.46 24.14 0.43
CA VAL A 33 -19.12 23.93 0.97
C VAL A 33 -18.94 24.90 2.12
N PRO A 34 -18.88 24.45 3.38
CA PRO A 34 -18.72 25.36 4.50
C PRO A 34 -17.35 26.04 4.40
N VAL A 35 -17.38 27.36 4.25
CA VAL A 35 -16.17 28.18 4.33
C VAL A 35 -16.08 28.67 5.77
N PRO A 36 -15.07 28.24 6.54
CA PRO A 36 -14.98 28.64 7.93
C PRO A 36 -14.71 30.15 8.01
N GLU A 37 -15.65 30.88 8.60
CA GLU A 37 -15.59 32.34 8.69
C GLU A 37 -14.76 32.81 9.89
N GLY A 38 -14.13 33.97 9.77
CA GLY A 38 -13.33 34.60 10.81
C GLY A 38 -11.81 34.51 10.60
N GLY A 39 -11.10 35.56 11.04
CA GLY A 39 -9.65 35.69 10.82
C GLY A 39 -8.81 34.55 11.39
N LYS A 40 -9.29 33.87 12.44
CA LYS A 40 -8.62 32.68 13.02
C LYS A 40 -8.71 31.46 12.10
N CYS A 41 -9.87 31.19 11.50
CA CYS A 41 -10.07 30.10 10.55
C CYS A 41 -9.23 30.27 9.28
N GLN A 42 -9.16 31.50 8.77
CA GLN A 42 -8.27 31.84 7.65
C GLN A 42 -6.79 31.69 8.04
N THR A 43 -6.43 31.97 9.29
CA THR A 43 -5.07 31.76 9.80
C THR A 43 -4.75 30.27 9.88
N ILE A 44 -5.64 29.44 10.43
CA ILE A 44 -5.48 27.97 10.47
C ILE A 44 -5.39 27.40 9.06
N SER A 45 -6.28 27.79 8.15
CA SER A 45 -6.26 27.38 6.74
C SER A 45 -4.96 27.78 6.02
N LYS A 46 -4.37 28.94 6.36
CA LYS A 46 -3.05 29.36 5.85
C LYS A 46 -1.88 28.62 6.50
N LEU A 47 -2.07 28.09 7.71
CA LEU A 47 -1.05 27.34 8.45
C LEU A 47 -1.06 25.84 8.15
N LEU A 48 -2.22 25.25 7.81
CA LEU A 48 -2.36 23.82 7.48
C LEU A 48 -1.44 23.36 6.33
N PRO A 49 -1.32 24.09 5.19
CA PRO A 49 -0.35 23.73 4.15
C PRO A 49 1.12 23.86 4.59
N ARG A 50 1.39 24.63 5.65
CA ARG A 50 2.74 24.75 6.23
C ARG A 50 3.00 23.64 7.23
N ALA A 51 1.97 23.14 7.92
CA ALA A 51 2.05 21.94 8.74
C ALA A 51 2.39 20.72 7.87
N ASP A 52 1.95 20.67 6.62
CA ASP A 52 2.28 19.58 5.69
C ASP A 52 3.78 19.49 5.31
N ARG A 53 4.55 20.56 5.53
CA ARG A 53 6.03 20.53 5.41
C ARG A 53 6.74 20.03 6.66
N GLN A 54 6.02 19.96 7.78
CA GLN A 54 6.51 19.54 9.09
C GLN A 54 5.93 18.21 9.57
N ALA A 55 4.81 17.79 8.98
CA ALA A 55 4.34 16.44 9.01
C ALA A 55 5.38 15.56 8.30
N GLY A 56 5.74 14.43 8.91
CA GLY A 56 6.80 13.55 8.43
C GLY A 56 6.59 13.05 7.00
N GLU A 57 7.50 12.20 6.54
CA GLU A 57 7.37 11.60 5.21
C GLU A 57 6.23 10.58 5.20
N TYR A 58 5.11 10.84 4.52
CA TYR A 58 3.97 9.91 4.49
C TYR A 58 4.20 8.63 3.65
N SER A 59 5.21 8.62 2.80
CA SER A 59 5.65 7.44 2.06
C SER A 59 7.12 7.60 1.71
N PHE A 60 7.85 6.49 1.66
CA PHE A 60 9.25 6.49 1.28
C PHE A 60 9.70 5.11 0.82
N GLY A 61 10.68 5.09 -0.08
CA GLY A 61 11.34 3.87 -0.54
C GLY A 61 12.83 3.88 -0.23
N GLY A 62 13.46 2.71 -0.30
CA GLY A 62 14.89 2.59 -0.15
C GLY A 62 15.37 1.15 -0.13
N ARG A 63 16.69 0.98 -0.12
CA ARG A 63 17.30 -0.34 0.11
C ARG A 63 17.15 -0.70 1.58
N ALA A 64 16.59 -1.88 1.84
CA ALA A 64 16.65 -2.49 3.16
C ALA A 64 17.98 -3.22 3.34
N ASP A 65 19.04 -2.47 3.63
CA ASP A 65 20.35 -3.06 3.90
C ASP A 65 20.38 -3.84 5.23
N THR A 66 19.35 -3.67 6.09
CA THR A 66 19.14 -4.44 7.33
C THR A 66 18.57 -5.84 7.07
N LEU A 67 17.94 -6.08 5.91
CA LEU A 67 17.42 -7.40 5.54
C LEU A 67 18.49 -8.18 4.78
N PRO A 68 18.88 -9.38 5.26
CA PRO A 68 19.78 -10.21 4.48
C PRO A 68 19.07 -10.68 3.20
N ILE A 69 19.84 -10.83 2.12
CA ILE A 69 19.32 -11.17 0.79
C ILE A 69 18.45 -12.44 0.80
N VAL A 70 18.80 -13.40 1.66
CA VAL A 70 18.12 -14.70 1.76
C VAL A 70 17.15 -14.70 2.95
N PRO A 71 15.82 -14.67 2.72
CA PRO A 71 14.81 -14.72 3.78
C PRO A 71 14.64 -16.08 4.45
N GLY A 72 15.11 -17.16 3.82
CA GLY A 72 14.69 -18.51 4.23
C GLY A 72 13.19 -18.70 4.01
N LEU A 73 12.67 -18.23 2.87
CA LEU A 73 11.27 -18.32 2.50
C LEU A 73 10.84 -19.78 2.34
N VAL A 74 9.78 -20.18 3.03
CA VAL A 74 9.14 -21.49 2.90
C VAL A 74 7.67 -21.29 2.61
N VAL A 75 7.15 -21.99 1.60
CA VAL A 75 5.74 -21.93 1.24
C VAL A 75 5.10 -23.29 1.45
N LYS A 76 3.95 -23.31 2.12
CA LYS A 76 3.18 -24.53 2.39
C LYS A 76 2.88 -25.28 1.07
N ASP A 77 3.08 -26.60 1.07
CA ASP A 77 2.91 -27.50 -0.08
C ASP A 77 3.86 -27.26 -1.27
N VAL A 78 4.79 -26.31 -1.18
CA VAL A 78 5.87 -26.07 -2.17
C VAL A 78 7.24 -26.38 -1.55
N GLY A 79 7.46 -26.00 -0.29
CA GLY A 79 8.72 -26.14 0.42
C GLY A 79 9.57 -24.85 0.38
N PRO A 80 10.88 -24.96 0.62
CA PRO A 80 11.80 -23.83 0.56
C PRO A 80 11.85 -23.20 -0.82
N VAL A 81 11.83 -21.88 -0.88
CA VAL A 81 11.92 -21.08 -2.11
C VAL A 81 13.22 -20.30 -2.11
N SER A 82 14.01 -20.47 -3.17
CA SER A 82 15.27 -19.78 -3.34
C SER A 82 15.07 -18.37 -3.89
N VAL A 83 16.00 -17.48 -3.55
CA VAL A 83 16.14 -16.17 -4.18
C VAL A 83 17.57 -16.03 -4.73
N PRO A 84 17.77 -15.57 -5.99
CA PRO A 84 16.77 -15.06 -6.92
C PRO A 84 15.76 -16.12 -7.40
N LEU A 85 14.49 -15.72 -7.48
CA LEU A 85 13.41 -16.61 -7.88
C LEU A 85 13.65 -17.21 -9.28
N THR A 86 13.58 -18.53 -9.39
CA THR A 86 13.64 -19.23 -10.69
C THR A 86 12.26 -19.35 -11.36
N GLU A 87 12.23 -19.57 -12.67
CA GLU A 87 10.96 -19.75 -13.39
C GLU A 87 10.18 -20.99 -12.92
N GLU A 88 10.88 -22.06 -12.55
CA GLU A 88 10.31 -23.31 -12.05
C GLU A 88 9.64 -23.09 -10.69
N GLU A 89 10.37 -22.52 -9.72
CA GLU A 89 9.83 -22.19 -8.40
C GLU A 89 8.63 -21.26 -8.51
N ALA A 90 8.72 -20.23 -9.36
CA ALA A 90 7.62 -19.30 -9.56
C ALA A 90 6.38 -19.97 -10.18
N THR A 91 6.56 -20.94 -11.07
CA THR A 91 5.43 -21.71 -11.63
C THR A 91 4.79 -22.60 -10.57
N ASN A 92 5.60 -23.22 -9.70
CA ASN A 92 5.11 -24.01 -8.57
C ASN A 92 4.34 -23.13 -7.57
N LEU A 93 4.85 -21.94 -7.27
CA LEU A 93 4.18 -20.94 -6.42
C LEU A 93 2.84 -20.53 -7.02
N ILE A 94 2.82 -20.13 -8.30
CA ILE A 94 1.58 -19.76 -9.00
C ILE A 94 0.55 -20.89 -8.95
N GLY A 95 0.98 -22.15 -9.11
CA GLY A 95 0.10 -23.32 -9.02
C GLY A 95 -0.56 -23.52 -7.65
N LYS A 96 0.00 -22.94 -6.58
CA LYS A 96 -0.56 -22.95 -5.22
C LYS A 96 -1.21 -21.63 -4.80
N SER A 97 -1.13 -20.61 -5.66
CA SER A 97 -1.63 -19.26 -5.38
C SER A 97 -3.04 -19.05 -5.92
N LYS A 98 -3.73 -18.04 -5.39
CA LYS A 98 -5.00 -17.55 -5.95
C LYS A 98 -4.74 -16.29 -6.77
N LYS A 99 -5.57 -16.00 -7.76
CA LYS A 99 -5.53 -14.69 -8.44
C LYS A 99 -5.84 -13.60 -7.41
N SER A 100 -5.05 -12.53 -7.41
CA SER A 100 -5.20 -11.46 -6.45
C SER A 100 -6.40 -10.58 -6.78
N PRO A 101 -7.43 -10.48 -5.92
CA PRO A 101 -8.54 -9.58 -6.14
C PRO A 101 -8.15 -8.12 -5.89
N PHE A 102 -8.98 -7.19 -6.34
CA PHE A 102 -8.88 -5.78 -5.95
C PHE A 102 -10.21 -5.30 -5.40
N GLY A 103 -10.16 -4.30 -4.51
CA GLY A 103 -11.35 -3.65 -3.97
C GLY A 103 -11.86 -2.60 -4.95
N HIS A 104 -13.16 -2.62 -5.22
CA HIS A 104 -13.86 -1.55 -5.92
C HIS A 104 -15.08 -1.15 -5.10
N LYS A 105 -14.98 -0.01 -4.38
CA LYS A 105 -15.96 0.41 -3.37
C LYS A 105 -16.10 -0.67 -2.29
N PHE A 106 -17.29 -1.26 -2.14
CA PHE A 106 -17.58 -2.32 -1.18
C PHE A 106 -17.49 -3.75 -1.77
N GLU A 107 -17.11 -3.87 -3.04
CA GLU A 107 -17.06 -5.16 -3.75
C GLU A 107 -15.61 -5.61 -4.00
N THR A 108 -15.38 -6.92 -3.85
CA THR A 108 -14.13 -7.57 -4.24
C THR A 108 -14.26 -8.08 -5.67
N LYS A 109 -13.45 -7.55 -6.60
CA LYS A 109 -13.51 -7.89 -8.03
C LYS A 109 -12.21 -8.54 -8.51
N LEU A 110 -12.33 -9.36 -9.55
CA LEU A 110 -11.24 -9.95 -10.31
C LEU A 110 -11.28 -9.36 -11.71
N ASP A 111 -10.35 -8.46 -12.00
CA ASP A 111 -10.16 -7.84 -13.32
C ASP A 111 -8.66 -7.74 -13.56
N GLU A 112 -8.18 -8.51 -14.53
CA GLU A 112 -6.76 -8.59 -14.85
C GLU A 112 -6.24 -7.32 -15.55
N ASN A 113 -7.13 -6.44 -16.01
CA ASN A 113 -6.74 -5.11 -16.51
C ASN A 113 -6.48 -4.09 -15.38
N VAL A 114 -6.93 -4.42 -14.16
CA VAL A 114 -6.74 -3.58 -12.97
C VAL A 114 -5.62 -4.17 -12.12
N ARG A 115 -5.65 -5.48 -11.89
CA ARG A 115 -4.64 -6.20 -11.08
C ARG A 115 -4.38 -7.57 -11.68
N ASN A 116 -3.19 -7.74 -12.23
CA ASN A 116 -2.71 -9.03 -12.72
C ASN A 116 -1.57 -9.53 -11.84
N SER A 117 -1.92 -10.23 -10.76
CA SER A 117 -0.98 -10.90 -9.87
C SER A 117 -1.62 -12.13 -9.23
N TRP A 118 -0.80 -12.94 -8.59
CA TRP A 118 -1.24 -14.02 -7.72
C TRP A 118 -0.89 -13.69 -6.27
N GLN A 119 -1.68 -14.19 -5.32
CA GLN A 119 -1.44 -14.02 -3.89
C GLN A 119 -1.46 -15.35 -3.14
N LEU A 120 -0.65 -15.38 -2.08
CA LEU A 120 -0.64 -16.39 -1.02
C LEU A 120 -0.96 -15.71 0.30
N GLU A 121 -1.76 -16.38 1.11
CA GLU A 121 -2.18 -15.90 2.43
C GLU A 121 -1.05 -16.07 3.47
N PRO A 122 -1.06 -15.32 4.58
CA PRO A 122 0.02 -15.35 5.59
C PRO A 122 0.29 -16.74 6.16
N ASP A 123 -0.75 -17.55 6.37
CA ASP A 123 -0.65 -18.90 6.94
C ASP A 123 -0.01 -19.92 5.97
N GLN A 124 0.23 -19.52 4.72
CA GLN A 124 0.91 -20.32 3.70
C GLN A 124 2.39 -19.99 3.58
N VAL A 125 2.88 -18.94 4.24
CA VAL A 125 4.21 -18.36 4.03
C VAL A 125 4.96 -18.23 5.35
N GLU A 126 6.17 -18.81 5.39
CA GLU A 126 7.06 -18.72 6.54
C GLU A 126 8.40 -18.11 6.12
N ILE A 127 8.98 -17.29 7.00
CA ILE A 127 10.31 -16.69 6.84
C ILE A 127 11.19 -17.26 7.93
N ASN A 128 12.03 -18.24 7.59
CA ASN A 128 12.78 -19.01 8.58
C ASN A 128 14.16 -18.45 8.92
N ASN A 129 14.55 -17.31 8.34
CA ASN A 129 15.78 -16.62 8.74
C ASN A 129 15.53 -15.74 9.99
N PRO A 130 16.14 -16.02 11.17
CA PRO A 130 15.98 -15.18 12.35
C PRO A 130 16.47 -13.75 12.14
N GLN A 131 17.49 -13.53 11.30
CA GLN A 131 18.00 -12.18 10.99
C GLN A 131 16.97 -11.33 10.24
N TRP A 132 16.02 -11.95 9.53
CA TRP A 132 14.91 -11.23 8.92
C TRP A 132 13.99 -10.61 9.96
N HIS A 133 13.73 -11.31 11.06
CA HIS A 133 12.88 -10.80 12.13
C HIS A 133 13.51 -9.55 12.75
N THR A 134 14.80 -9.61 13.11
CA THR A 134 15.55 -8.45 13.61
C THR A 134 15.58 -7.32 12.59
N GLY A 135 15.82 -7.61 11.31
CA GLY A 135 15.83 -6.58 10.26
C GLY A 135 14.47 -5.90 10.06
N ILE A 136 13.36 -6.64 10.20
CA ILE A 136 12.00 -6.07 10.15
C ILE A 136 11.72 -5.20 11.37
N GLU A 137 12.19 -5.58 12.57
CA GLU A 137 12.09 -4.75 13.77
C GLU A 137 12.84 -3.42 13.61
N GLU A 138 14.06 -3.45 13.09
CA GLU A 138 14.87 -2.26 12.80
C GLU A 138 14.22 -1.35 11.74
N ILE A 139 13.67 -1.95 10.69
CA ILE A 139 12.90 -1.22 9.66
C ILE A 139 11.66 -0.59 10.29
N THR A 140 10.94 -1.33 11.13
CA THR A 140 9.73 -0.84 11.83
C THR A 140 10.06 0.35 12.72
N ALA A 141 11.17 0.31 13.47
CA ALA A 141 11.63 1.44 14.28
C ALA A 141 11.99 2.66 13.42
N THR A 142 12.67 2.44 12.29
CA THR A 142 12.99 3.50 11.32
C THR A 142 11.72 4.13 10.76
N ILE A 143 10.72 3.29 10.44
CA ILE A 143 9.42 3.75 9.94
C ILE A 143 8.68 4.54 11.01
N ALA A 144 8.65 4.06 12.25
CA ALA A 144 8.04 4.77 13.36
C ALA A 144 8.61 6.19 13.48
N ALA A 145 9.93 6.33 13.47
CA ALA A 145 10.59 7.63 13.55
C ALA A 145 10.22 8.55 12.37
N ARG A 146 10.26 8.05 11.13
CA ARG A 146 9.98 8.85 9.92
C ARG A 146 8.52 9.25 9.77
N LEU A 147 7.60 8.41 10.25
CA LEU A 147 6.16 8.69 10.25
C LEU A 147 5.70 9.51 11.47
N GLY A 148 6.58 9.82 12.42
CA GLY A 148 6.22 10.57 13.64
C GLY A 148 5.55 9.72 14.74
N TYR A 149 5.72 8.40 14.70
CA TYR A 149 5.28 7.43 15.71
C TYR A 149 6.43 6.98 16.63
N GLU A 150 7.48 7.80 16.77
CA GLU A 150 8.59 7.48 17.67
C GLU A 150 8.09 7.26 19.11
N GLY A 151 8.53 6.17 19.74
CA GLY A 151 8.08 5.78 21.07
C GLY A 151 6.69 5.13 21.13
N VAL A 152 5.99 4.99 20.00
CA VAL A 152 4.76 4.20 19.90
C VAL A 152 5.12 2.75 19.57
N PRO A 153 4.66 1.76 20.36
CA PRO A 153 4.85 0.36 20.01
C PRO A 153 4.11 0.03 18.71
N LEU A 154 4.86 -0.41 17.71
CA LEU A 154 4.36 -0.85 16.42
C LEU A 154 4.73 -2.31 16.19
N SER A 155 3.81 -3.07 15.60
CA SER A 155 4.05 -4.42 15.13
C SER A 155 3.96 -4.47 13.61
N CYS A 156 4.80 -5.29 12.98
CA CYS A 156 4.77 -5.53 11.54
C CYS A 156 4.32 -6.96 11.28
N GLN A 157 3.22 -7.13 10.56
CA GLN A 157 2.59 -8.44 10.35
C GLN A 157 2.48 -8.75 8.87
N LEU A 158 2.86 -9.96 8.46
CA LEU A 158 2.70 -10.40 7.08
C LEU A 158 1.20 -10.45 6.73
N TYR A 159 0.82 -9.77 5.65
CA TYR A 159 -0.57 -9.72 5.17
C TYR A 159 -0.81 -10.62 3.98
N LYS A 160 0.12 -10.63 3.02
CA LYS A 160 0.07 -11.47 1.84
C LYS A 160 1.42 -11.47 1.14
N MET A 161 1.70 -12.56 0.45
CA MET A 161 2.77 -12.60 -0.55
C MET A 161 2.16 -12.48 -1.93
N LEU A 162 2.73 -11.62 -2.77
CA LEU A 162 2.31 -11.39 -4.15
C LEU A 162 3.35 -11.90 -5.13
N ILE A 163 2.88 -12.55 -6.18
CA ILE A 163 3.68 -12.99 -7.31
C ILE A 163 3.21 -12.22 -8.54
N TYR A 164 4.13 -11.53 -9.21
CA TYR A 164 3.89 -10.86 -10.48
C TYR A 164 4.60 -11.63 -11.58
N GLY A 165 3.82 -12.07 -12.57
CA GLY A 165 4.35 -12.65 -13.80
C GLY A 165 4.60 -11.59 -14.86
N GLN A 166 5.01 -12.03 -16.04
CA GLN A 166 5.10 -11.14 -17.21
C GLN A 166 3.74 -10.48 -17.51
N GLY A 167 3.74 -9.17 -17.76
CA GLY A 167 2.55 -8.34 -17.92
C GLY A 167 1.77 -8.09 -16.62
N GLY A 168 2.24 -8.62 -15.50
CA GLY A 168 1.66 -8.42 -14.18
C GLY A 168 1.80 -6.97 -13.75
N HIS A 169 0.71 -6.37 -13.28
CA HIS A 169 0.66 -4.97 -12.87
C HIS A 169 -0.43 -4.76 -11.83
N PHE A 170 -0.39 -3.60 -11.19
CA PHE A 170 -1.49 -3.11 -10.38
C PHE A 170 -1.61 -1.61 -10.65
N VAL A 171 -2.74 -1.21 -11.23
CA VAL A 171 -3.00 0.19 -11.53
C VAL A 171 -2.92 1.06 -10.27
N LYS A 172 -2.72 2.35 -10.49
CA LYS A 172 -2.67 3.38 -9.45
C LYS A 172 -3.87 3.26 -8.51
N HIS A 173 -3.62 2.94 -7.24
CA HIS A 173 -4.61 2.77 -6.19
C HIS A 173 -4.08 3.32 -4.87
N GLN A 174 -4.98 3.65 -3.94
CA GLN A 174 -4.62 3.94 -2.57
C GLN A 174 -4.90 2.71 -1.72
N ASP A 175 -3.93 2.32 -0.89
CA ASP A 175 -4.15 1.28 0.10
C ASP A 175 -5.16 1.77 1.13
N THR A 176 -6.17 0.94 1.41
CA THR A 176 -7.11 1.17 2.50
C THR A 176 -6.68 0.38 3.71
N GLU A 177 -7.08 0.86 4.89
CA GLU A 177 -6.96 0.11 6.14
C GLU A 177 -7.55 -1.30 5.98
N LYS A 178 -6.78 -2.30 6.40
CA LYS A 178 -7.12 -3.73 6.32
C LYS A 178 -7.41 -4.35 7.68
N GLU A 179 -6.81 -3.80 8.72
CA GLU A 179 -6.90 -4.26 10.11
C GLU A 179 -6.94 -3.04 11.02
N ASP A 180 -7.65 -3.15 12.14
CA ASP A 180 -7.77 -2.05 13.11
C ASP A 180 -6.39 -1.64 13.64
N GLY A 181 -6.13 -0.34 13.61
CA GLY A 181 -4.86 0.23 14.04
C GLY A 181 -3.75 0.13 12.99
N MET A 182 -4.06 -0.24 11.74
CA MET A 182 -3.11 -0.12 10.64
C MET A 182 -2.77 1.35 10.40
N ILE A 183 -1.48 1.64 10.24
CA ILE A 183 -1.00 2.99 9.95
C ILE A 183 -0.27 3.10 8.60
N ALA A 184 0.28 1.98 8.11
CA ALA A 184 1.02 1.91 6.86
C ALA A 184 1.10 0.46 6.34
N THR A 185 1.37 0.32 5.04
CA THR A 185 1.78 -0.92 4.38
C THR A 185 3.28 -0.87 4.10
N LEU A 186 4.02 -1.88 4.54
CA LEU A 186 5.41 -2.13 4.12
C LEU A 186 5.40 -3.19 3.02
N VAL A 187 5.98 -2.86 1.87
CA VAL A 187 6.16 -3.76 0.74
C VAL A 187 7.64 -4.07 0.59
N VAL A 188 8.01 -5.34 0.73
CA VAL A 188 9.39 -5.81 0.54
C VAL A 188 9.47 -6.60 -0.76
N GLN A 189 10.30 -6.15 -1.69
CA GLN A 189 10.54 -6.87 -2.93
C GLN A 189 11.71 -7.83 -2.73
N LEU A 190 11.44 -9.13 -2.87
CA LEU A 190 12.47 -10.14 -2.78
C LEU A 190 13.34 -10.13 -4.05
N SER A 191 14.58 -10.59 -3.91
CA SER A 191 15.49 -10.65 -5.05
C SER A 191 14.92 -11.59 -6.13
N SER A 192 14.73 -11.07 -7.34
CA SER A 192 14.26 -11.83 -8.49
C SER A 192 14.88 -11.30 -9.78
N LEU A 193 15.16 -12.20 -10.73
CA LEU A 193 15.63 -11.82 -12.07
C LEU A 193 14.40 -11.41 -12.91
N HIS A 194 14.22 -10.10 -13.09
CA HIS A 194 13.11 -9.53 -13.84
C HIS A 194 13.48 -8.16 -14.43
N GLU A 195 12.74 -7.71 -15.43
CA GLU A 195 12.83 -6.38 -16.05
C GLU A 195 11.45 -5.71 -15.99
N GLY A 196 11.41 -4.44 -15.56
CA GLY A 196 10.16 -3.73 -15.24
C GLY A 196 9.53 -4.23 -13.94
N GLY A 197 8.25 -3.94 -13.72
CA GLY A 197 7.59 -4.28 -12.45
C GLY A 197 7.92 -3.31 -11.32
N ASP A 198 8.41 -2.12 -11.66
CA ASP A 198 8.78 -1.09 -10.70
C ASP A 198 7.56 -0.65 -9.90
N LEU A 199 7.77 -0.50 -8.59
CA LEU A 199 6.75 0.01 -7.71
C LEU A 199 6.83 1.55 -7.70
N VAL A 200 5.76 2.19 -8.15
CA VAL A 200 5.67 3.63 -8.36
C VAL A 200 4.72 4.24 -7.34
N ILE A 201 5.20 5.23 -6.60
CA ILE A 201 4.41 6.04 -5.68
C ILE A 201 4.07 7.37 -6.34
N TYR A 202 2.85 7.87 -6.20
CA TYR A 202 2.47 9.17 -6.76
C TYR A 202 2.17 10.21 -5.68
N ARG A 203 3.09 11.14 -5.40
CA ARG A 203 2.88 12.25 -4.46
C ARG A 203 2.43 13.51 -5.19
N GLY A 204 1.22 14.01 -4.91
CA GLY A 204 0.73 15.26 -5.51
C GLY A 204 0.69 15.25 -7.05
N GLY A 205 0.61 14.06 -7.67
CA GLY A 205 0.69 13.88 -9.12
C GLY A 205 2.09 13.58 -9.67
N GLU A 206 3.16 13.75 -8.88
CA GLU A 206 4.53 13.41 -9.25
C GLU A 206 4.83 11.93 -8.94
N ALA A 207 5.44 11.24 -9.90
CA ALA A 207 5.85 9.85 -9.74
C ALA A 207 7.23 9.75 -9.06
N LEU A 208 7.27 9.05 -7.93
CA LEU A 208 8.47 8.59 -7.27
C LEU A 208 8.63 7.11 -7.63
N VAL A 209 9.51 6.82 -8.58
CA VAL A 209 9.87 5.45 -8.95
C VAL A 209 10.90 4.94 -7.95
N SER A 210 10.60 3.85 -7.26
CA SER A 210 11.59 3.18 -6.42
C SER A 210 12.21 2.03 -7.20
N ASP A 211 13.45 2.23 -7.64
CA ASP A 211 14.25 1.23 -8.36
C ASP A 211 14.75 0.10 -7.42
N ASN A 212 14.41 0.11 -6.11
CA ASN A 212 15.05 -0.80 -5.16
C ASN A 212 14.23 -1.24 -3.92
N ARG A 213 14.16 -2.58 -3.79
CA ARG A 213 14.14 -3.52 -2.64
C ARG A 213 13.12 -3.36 -1.51
N VAL A 214 12.83 -2.19 -0.98
CA VAL A 214 11.79 -1.99 0.05
C VAL A 214 11.06 -0.67 -0.13
N LEU A 215 9.74 -0.72 -0.06
CA LEU A 215 8.87 0.43 -0.19
C LEU A 215 7.90 0.49 0.99
N LEU A 216 7.79 1.66 1.60
CA LEU A 216 6.72 1.96 2.55
C LEU A 216 5.66 2.83 1.88
N LEU A 217 4.41 2.40 2.00
CA LEU A 217 3.21 3.14 1.65
C LEU A 217 2.46 3.51 2.94
N GLY A 218 2.43 4.77 3.34
CA GLY A 218 1.53 5.23 4.40
C GLY A 218 0.08 5.25 3.93
N LEU A 219 -0.86 5.05 4.85
CA LEU A 219 -2.30 5.05 4.53
C LEU A 219 -2.83 6.43 4.06
N VAL A 220 -2.15 7.50 4.47
CA VAL A 220 -2.53 8.87 4.12
C VAL A 220 -1.71 9.33 2.92
N GLU A 221 -2.37 9.37 1.76
CA GLU A 221 -1.97 10.00 0.50
C GLU A 221 -0.48 9.89 0.15
N PRO A 222 -0.09 8.81 -0.52
CA PRO A 222 -0.21 8.83 -1.98
C PRO A 222 -0.72 7.52 -2.58
N PRO A 223 -1.45 7.57 -3.72
CA PRO A 223 -1.75 6.37 -4.48
C PRO A 223 -0.44 5.73 -5.02
N GLY A 224 -0.31 4.42 -4.87
CA GLY A 224 0.77 3.60 -5.40
C GLY A 224 0.29 2.71 -6.55
N GLY A 225 1.21 2.18 -7.34
CA GLY A 225 0.92 1.19 -8.39
C GLY A 225 2.17 0.43 -8.76
N SER A 226 2.03 -0.71 -9.42
CA SER A 226 3.16 -1.44 -9.98
C SER A 226 3.09 -1.39 -11.50
N GLU A 227 4.19 -1.01 -12.14
CA GLU A 227 4.29 -1.06 -13.59
C GLU A 227 4.19 -2.50 -14.10
N PRO A 228 3.81 -2.70 -15.37
CA PRO A 228 3.86 -4.02 -15.97
C PRO A 228 5.27 -4.61 -15.93
N SER A 229 5.41 -5.80 -15.34
CA SER A 229 6.63 -6.59 -15.50
C SER A 229 6.81 -6.94 -16.99
N GLN A 230 7.92 -6.51 -17.59
CA GLN A 230 8.18 -6.76 -19.01
C GLN A 230 8.79 -8.14 -19.24
N ARG A 231 9.59 -8.62 -18.28
CA ARG A 231 10.27 -9.91 -18.35
C ARG A 231 10.54 -10.47 -16.95
N GLY A 232 10.47 -11.80 -16.80
CA GLY A 232 10.72 -12.47 -15.52
C GLY A 232 9.52 -12.40 -14.56
N LYS A 233 9.70 -12.96 -13.36
CA LYS A 233 8.67 -12.99 -12.31
C LYS A 233 9.25 -12.40 -11.03
N SER A 234 8.45 -11.63 -10.31
CA SER A 234 8.86 -10.94 -9.08
C SER A 234 7.99 -11.32 -7.89
N LEU A 235 8.62 -11.36 -6.71
CA LEU A 235 7.96 -11.65 -5.43
C LEU A 235 7.95 -10.40 -4.56
N PHE A 236 6.79 -10.09 -4.01
CA PHE A 236 6.61 -9.02 -3.05
C PHE A 236 5.97 -9.58 -1.78
N LEU A 237 6.50 -9.21 -0.63
CA LEU A 237 5.87 -9.42 0.66
C LEU A 237 5.17 -8.12 1.05
N SER A 238 3.86 -8.17 1.29
CA SER A 238 3.11 -7.06 1.85
C SER A 238 2.90 -7.31 3.34
N LEU A 239 3.37 -6.39 4.16
CA LEU A 239 3.23 -6.40 5.61
C LEU A 239 2.42 -5.18 6.05
N LEU A 240 1.53 -5.36 7.02
CA LEU A 240 0.82 -4.24 7.67
C LEU A 240 1.63 -3.78 8.87
N LEU A 241 1.78 -2.47 9.01
CA LEU A 241 2.25 -1.86 10.24
C LEU A 241 1.04 -1.49 11.08
N LEU A 242 0.91 -2.15 12.23
CA LEU A 242 -0.18 -1.96 13.17
C LEU A 242 0.34 -1.30 14.43
N ARG A 243 -0.35 -0.29 14.92
CA ARG A 243 -0.15 0.25 16.26
C ARG A 243 -0.61 -0.78 17.28
N GLU A 244 0.22 -1.07 18.28
CA GLU A 244 -0.23 -1.90 19.40
C GLU A 244 -1.24 -1.12 20.25
N GLN A 245 -2.41 -1.71 20.46
CA GLN A 245 -3.39 -1.17 21.38
C GLN A 245 -2.94 -1.49 22.82
N PRO A 246 -3.02 -0.53 23.76
CA PRO A 246 -2.74 -0.82 25.16
C PRO A 246 -3.72 -1.89 25.67
N LYS A 247 -3.18 -2.93 26.31
CA LYS A 247 -3.94 -3.99 26.97
C LYS A 247 -4.74 -3.48 28.16
#